data_AF-A0A2M7JNC2-F1
#
_entry.id   AF-A0A2M7JNC2-F1
#
_cell.length_a   1.000
_cell.length_b   1.000
_cell.length_c   1.000
_cell.angle_alpha   90.00
_cell.angle_beta   90.00
_cell.angle_gamma   90.00
#
_symmetry.space_group_name_H-M   'P 1'
#
loop_
_entity.id
_entity.type
_entity.pdbx_description
1 polymer ?
#
loop_
_entity_poly.entity_id
_entity_poly.type
_entity_poly.pdbx_seq_one_letter_code
_entity_poly.pdbx_strand_id
1 'polypeptide(L)'
;MEDNLAGKRVLIVDDEPDIIDTLAEMLDMCLIDSAPDFETAQKFLAKNRYDAAILDIMGVRGYDLLEIASHRGIPALMLTAHALSPDNLVKSIKGGAQAYVPKDKIADIASYLREVLAIGDKGPKGRWFEKLEPFFDKKFGIGWKEKHKDFWNEYEKNYRVEKDELSKIM
;
A
#
# COMPACT_ATOMS: atom_id res chain seq x y z
N MET A 1 4.58 20.82 3.17
CA MET A 1 3.82 20.08 2.14
C MET A 1 2.34 20.15 2.45
N GLU A 2 1.57 20.70 1.50
CA GLU A 2 0.11 20.80 1.60
C GLU A 2 -0.53 19.42 1.80
N ASP A 3 -1.52 19.37 2.66
CA ASP A 3 -2.21 18.15 3.07
C ASP A 3 -3.13 17.65 1.94
N ASN A 4 -2.55 16.94 0.96
CA ASN A 4 -3.22 16.50 -0.29
C ASN A 4 -4.06 15.21 -0.12
N LEU A 5 -4.58 14.95 1.08
CA LEU A 5 -5.56 13.89 1.32
C LEU A 5 -7.00 14.42 1.28
N ALA A 6 -7.18 15.71 1.56
CA ALA A 6 -8.51 16.32 1.61
C ALA A 6 -9.25 16.14 0.27
N GLY A 7 -10.43 15.54 0.32
CA GLY A 7 -11.29 15.31 -0.85
C GLY A 7 -10.83 14.19 -1.79
N LYS A 8 -9.74 13.47 -1.48
CA LYS A 8 -9.31 12.30 -2.24
C LYS A 8 -10.27 11.13 -2.03
N ARG A 9 -10.65 10.45 -3.10
CA ARG A 9 -11.55 9.29 -3.01
C ARG A 9 -10.76 8.01 -2.85
N VAL A 10 -10.93 7.34 -1.72
CA VAL A 10 -10.15 6.16 -1.33
C VAL A 10 -11.10 4.99 -1.12
N LEU A 11 -10.75 3.85 -1.71
CA LEU A 11 -11.44 2.59 -1.45
C LEU A 11 -10.68 1.82 -0.34
N ILE A 12 -11.37 1.42 0.72
CA ILE A 12 -10.84 0.55 1.78
C ILE A 12 -11.48 -0.83 1.65
N VAL A 13 -10.67 -1.88 1.63
CA VAL A 13 -11.16 -3.26 1.55
C VAL A 13 -10.47 -4.12 2.60
N ASP A 14 -11.25 -4.59 3.57
CA ASP A 14 -10.79 -5.41 4.69
C ASP A 14 -12.01 -6.19 5.23
N ASP A 15 -11.87 -7.46 5.60
CA ASP A 15 -12.98 -8.24 6.16
C ASP A 15 -13.22 -7.96 7.66
N GLU A 16 -12.32 -7.22 8.30
CA GLU A 16 -12.39 -6.81 9.71
C GLU A 16 -13.05 -5.41 9.82
N PRO A 17 -14.32 -5.30 10.31
CA PRO A 17 -15.05 -4.03 10.34
C PRO A 17 -14.39 -2.96 11.23
N ASP A 18 -13.74 -3.37 12.30
CA ASP A 18 -12.99 -2.49 13.20
C ASP A 18 -11.77 -1.86 12.51
N ILE A 19 -11.11 -2.58 11.61
CA ILE A 19 -10.05 -2.01 10.77
C ILE A 19 -10.62 -1.00 9.78
N ILE A 20 -11.76 -1.29 9.14
CA ILE A 20 -12.45 -0.33 8.26
C ILE A 20 -12.78 0.95 9.03
N ASP A 21 -13.41 0.84 10.19
CA ASP A 21 -13.83 1.97 11.02
C ASP A 21 -12.61 2.80 11.45
N THR A 22 -11.55 2.15 11.93
CA THR A 22 -10.31 2.81 12.31
C THR A 22 -9.69 3.58 11.14
N LEU A 23 -9.60 2.96 9.95
CA LEU A 23 -9.04 3.63 8.78
C LEU A 23 -9.91 4.80 8.31
N ALA A 24 -11.24 4.66 8.37
CA ALA A 24 -12.16 5.72 8.00
C ALA A 24 -12.06 6.92 8.94
N GLU A 25 -11.90 6.70 10.25
CA GLU A 25 -11.65 7.76 11.24
C GLU A 25 -10.31 8.45 11.00
N MET A 26 -9.25 7.69 10.73
CA MET A 26 -7.91 8.24 10.48
C MET A 26 -7.79 9.00 9.15
N LEU A 27 -8.68 8.72 8.21
CA LEU A 27 -8.73 9.32 6.88
C LEU A 27 -10.02 10.13 6.68
N ASP A 28 -10.53 10.74 7.75
CA ASP A 28 -11.78 11.52 7.76
C ASP A 28 -11.77 12.71 6.79
N MET A 29 -10.59 13.19 6.41
CA MET A 29 -10.41 14.21 5.38
C MET A 29 -10.63 13.68 3.94
N CYS A 30 -10.59 12.37 3.73
CA CYS A 30 -10.83 11.71 2.45
C CYS A 30 -12.32 11.37 2.24
N LEU A 31 -12.70 11.13 0.98
CA LEU A 31 -13.98 10.53 0.61
C LEU A 31 -13.84 9.01 0.59
N ILE A 32 -14.27 8.35 1.65
CA ILE A 32 -14.09 6.91 1.84
C ILE A 32 -15.29 6.12 1.30
N ASP A 33 -15.00 5.14 0.44
CA ASP A 33 -15.88 3.99 0.24
C ASP A 33 -15.22 2.76 0.89
N SER A 34 -15.99 1.89 1.52
CA SER A 34 -15.48 0.66 2.13
C SER A 34 -16.20 -0.59 1.63
N ALA A 35 -15.48 -1.70 1.54
CA ALA A 35 -16.02 -3.00 1.15
C ALA A 35 -15.49 -4.11 2.08
N PRO A 36 -16.38 -4.96 2.64
CA PRO A 36 -15.96 -6.03 3.54
C PRO A 36 -15.51 -7.31 2.81
N ASP A 37 -15.69 -7.35 1.49
CA ASP A 37 -15.46 -8.56 0.68
C ASP A 37 -15.04 -8.21 -0.75
N PHE A 38 -14.54 -9.22 -1.45
CA PHE A 38 -14.09 -9.11 -2.82
C PHE A 38 -15.22 -8.66 -3.76
N GLU A 39 -16.40 -9.25 -3.64
CA GLU A 39 -17.50 -9.07 -4.57
C GLU A 39 -18.01 -7.62 -4.56
N THR A 40 -18.03 -6.99 -3.39
CA THR A 40 -18.37 -5.58 -3.20
C THR A 40 -17.25 -4.69 -3.70
N ALA A 41 -16.00 -4.99 -3.32
CA ALA A 41 -14.83 -4.23 -3.78
C ALA A 41 -14.70 -4.24 -5.30
N GLN A 42 -14.90 -5.38 -5.95
CA GLN A 42 -14.86 -5.52 -7.41
C GLN A 42 -15.93 -4.64 -8.09
N LYS A 43 -17.16 -4.59 -7.53
CA LYS A 43 -18.22 -3.72 -8.06
C LYS A 43 -17.86 -2.24 -7.91
N PHE A 44 -17.27 -1.87 -6.76
CA PHE A 44 -16.84 -0.50 -6.49
C PHE A 44 -15.71 -0.09 -7.41
N LEU A 45 -14.67 -0.92 -7.52
CA LEU A 45 -13.63 -0.76 -8.52
C LEU A 45 -14.26 -0.61 -9.89
N ALA A 46 -15.12 -1.51 -10.37
CA ALA A 46 -15.70 -1.40 -11.72
C ALA A 46 -16.45 -0.07 -11.98
N LYS A 47 -17.26 0.39 -11.03
CA LYS A 47 -18.19 1.52 -11.22
C LYS A 47 -17.59 2.89 -10.91
N ASN A 48 -16.64 2.96 -9.99
CA ASN A 48 -16.11 4.22 -9.48
C ASN A 48 -14.69 4.50 -9.98
N ARG A 49 -14.28 5.76 -9.81
CA ARG A 49 -12.90 6.22 -9.90
C ARG A 49 -12.41 6.47 -8.48
N TYR A 50 -11.22 5.98 -8.17
CA TYR A 50 -10.54 6.17 -6.90
C TYR A 50 -9.18 6.79 -7.16
N ASP A 51 -8.77 7.71 -6.28
CA ASP A 51 -7.41 8.23 -6.26
C ASP A 51 -6.43 7.18 -5.71
N ALA A 52 -6.89 6.31 -4.80
CA ALA A 52 -6.11 5.20 -4.27
C ALA A 52 -7.01 4.09 -3.69
N ALA A 53 -6.44 2.91 -3.47
CA ALA A 53 -7.07 1.81 -2.74
C ALA A 53 -6.18 1.30 -1.60
N ILE A 54 -6.79 0.95 -0.47
CA ILE A 54 -6.16 0.23 0.66
C ILE A 54 -6.78 -1.16 0.68
N LEU A 55 -5.96 -2.19 0.52
CA LEU A 55 -6.41 -3.57 0.32
C LEU A 55 -5.78 -4.50 1.35
N ASP A 56 -6.58 -5.22 2.14
CA ASP A 56 -6.09 -6.41 2.84
C ASP A 56 -5.83 -7.54 1.85
N ILE A 57 -4.89 -8.41 2.20
CA ILE A 57 -4.47 -9.56 1.41
C ILE A 57 -5.37 -10.76 1.67
N MET A 58 -5.61 -11.07 2.94
CA MET A 58 -6.45 -12.22 3.33
C MET A 58 -7.89 -11.76 3.60
N GLY A 59 -8.83 -12.71 3.64
CA GLY A 59 -10.26 -12.43 3.77
C GLY A 59 -10.93 -11.94 2.48
N VAL A 60 -10.31 -11.02 1.75
CA VAL A 60 -10.93 -10.28 0.62
C VAL A 60 -10.32 -10.58 -0.76
N ARG A 61 -9.46 -11.60 -0.87
CA ARG A 61 -8.71 -11.92 -2.10
C ARG A 61 -7.91 -10.70 -2.62
N GLY A 62 -7.11 -10.09 -1.76
CA GLY A 62 -6.45 -8.81 -2.03
C GLY A 62 -5.57 -8.77 -3.27
N TYR A 63 -4.92 -9.88 -3.65
CA TYR A 63 -4.10 -9.92 -4.87
C TYR A 63 -4.94 -9.80 -6.14
N ASP A 64 -6.13 -10.40 -6.17
CA ASP A 64 -7.06 -10.28 -7.29
C ASP A 64 -7.56 -8.83 -7.40
N LEU A 65 -7.82 -8.17 -6.27
CA LEU A 65 -8.19 -6.75 -6.22
C LEU A 65 -7.05 -5.83 -6.65
N LEU A 66 -5.82 -6.15 -6.26
CA LEU A 66 -4.62 -5.42 -6.67
C LEU A 66 -4.46 -5.47 -8.19
N GLU A 67 -4.64 -6.64 -8.81
CA GLU A 67 -4.61 -6.78 -10.27
C GLU A 67 -5.67 -5.91 -10.95
N ILE A 68 -6.91 -5.90 -10.42
CA ILE A 68 -7.99 -5.06 -10.94
C ILE A 68 -7.66 -3.56 -10.77
N ALA A 69 -7.15 -3.15 -9.61
CA ALA A 69 -6.77 -1.76 -9.34
C ALA A 69 -5.65 -1.31 -10.27
N SER A 70 -4.60 -2.12 -10.41
CA SER A 70 -3.45 -1.86 -11.29
C SER A 70 -3.86 -1.73 -12.75
N HIS A 71 -4.71 -2.63 -13.27
CA HIS A 71 -5.22 -2.53 -14.65
C HIS A 71 -6.05 -1.26 -14.90
N ARG A 72 -6.62 -0.68 -13.85
CA ARG A 72 -7.39 0.57 -13.93
C ARG A 72 -6.56 1.81 -13.61
N GLY A 73 -5.25 1.66 -13.38
CA GLY A 73 -4.35 2.75 -13.01
C GLY A 73 -4.63 3.33 -11.62
N ILE A 74 -5.27 2.56 -10.73
CA ILE A 74 -5.52 2.97 -9.36
C ILE A 74 -4.34 2.52 -8.51
N PRO A 75 -3.59 3.43 -7.88
CA PRO A 75 -2.49 3.06 -7.01
C PRO A 75 -3.04 2.40 -5.73
N ALA A 76 -2.40 1.33 -5.30
CA ALA A 76 -2.83 0.48 -4.21
C ALA A 76 -1.77 0.36 -3.11
N LEU A 77 -2.23 0.45 -1.86
CA LEU A 77 -1.50 0.13 -0.66
C LEU A 77 -2.02 -1.19 -0.11
N MET A 78 -1.14 -2.17 0.04
CA MET A 78 -1.50 -3.43 0.71
C MET A 78 -1.35 -3.26 2.22
N LEU A 79 -2.39 -3.55 2.99
CA LEU A 79 -2.39 -3.43 4.45
C LEU A 79 -2.67 -4.80 5.06
N THR A 80 -1.72 -5.43 5.77
CA THR A 80 -1.93 -6.81 6.25
C THR A 80 -1.33 -7.08 7.63
N ALA A 81 -1.99 -7.89 8.45
CA ALA A 81 -1.41 -8.46 9.66
C ALA A 81 -0.93 -9.90 9.41
N HIS A 82 -1.86 -10.73 8.93
CA HIS A 82 -1.69 -12.17 8.90
C HIS A 82 -0.85 -12.66 7.71
N ALA A 83 -0.81 -11.92 6.60
CA ALA A 83 -0.03 -12.29 5.41
C ALA A 83 1.38 -11.72 5.43
N LEU A 84 1.87 -11.26 6.58
CA LEU A 84 3.16 -10.59 6.72
C LEU A 84 4.33 -11.56 6.51
N SER A 85 4.93 -11.55 5.32
CA SER A 85 6.09 -12.38 4.97
C SER A 85 6.94 -11.75 3.86
N PRO A 86 8.24 -12.13 3.74
CA PRO A 86 9.09 -11.70 2.62
C PRO A 86 8.50 -12.02 1.25
N ASP A 87 7.89 -13.20 1.11
CA ASP A 87 7.31 -13.65 -0.16
C ASP A 87 6.10 -12.79 -0.55
N ASN A 88 5.23 -12.47 0.41
CA ASN A 88 4.06 -11.63 0.16
C ASN A 88 4.45 -10.18 -0.12
N LEU A 89 5.45 -9.65 0.59
CA LEU A 89 5.99 -8.32 0.32
C LEU A 89 6.50 -8.20 -1.12
N VAL A 90 7.34 -9.15 -1.57
CA VAL A 90 7.85 -9.18 -2.95
C VAL A 90 6.71 -9.39 -3.96
N LYS A 91 5.77 -10.28 -3.66
CA LYS A 91 4.61 -10.55 -4.52
C LYS A 91 3.74 -9.31 -4.70
N SER A 92 3.44 -8.57 -3.63
CA SER A 92 2.66 -7.33 -3.69
C SER A 92 3.33 -6.28 -4.56
N ILE A 93 4.65 -6.06 -4.37
CA ILE A 93 5.38 -5.07 -5.17
C ILE A 93 5.40 -5.48 -6.65
N LYS A 94 5.70 -6.75 -6.96
CA LYS A 94 5.66 -7.26 -8.35
C LYS A 94 4.26 -7.21 -8.96
N GLY A 95 3.22 -7.32 -8.14
CA GLY A 95 1.82 -7.19 -8.54
C GLY A 95 1.37 -5.74 -8.77
N GLY A 96 2.26 -4.75 -8.62
CA GLY A 96 1.97 -3.34 -8.89
C GLY A 96 1.58 -2.52 -7.67
N ALA A 97 1.69 -3.06 -6.45
CA ALA A 97 1.42 -2.29 -5.25
C ALA A 97 2.46 -1.18 -5.06
N GLN A 98 1.99 0.02 -4.71
CA GLN A 98 2.83 1.17 -4.43
C GLN A 98 3.41 1.10 -3.01
N ALA A 99 2.72 0.43 -2.09
CA ALA A 99 3.18 0.22 -0.73
C ALA A 99 2.67 -1.11 -0.14
N TYR A 100 3.43 -1.65 0.82
CA TYR A 100 3.05 -2.81 1.62
C TYR A 100 3.27 -2.48 3.09
N VAL A 101 2.19 -2.40 3.86
CA VAL A 101 2.19 -1.88 5.22
C VAL A 101 1.63 -2.96 6.16
N PRO A 102 2.32 -3.28 7.27
CA PRO A 102 1.76 -4.15 8.29
C PRO A 102 0.64 -3.42 9.05
N LYS A 103 -0.45 -4.10 9.45
CA LYS A 103 -1.53 -3.49 10.28
C LYS A 103 -0.99 -2.89 11.60
N ASP A 104 0.15 -3.38 12.12
CA ASP A 104 0.89 -2.76 13.25
C ASP A 104 1.31 -1.30 13.01
N LYS A 105 1.28 -0.84 11.76
CA LYS A 105 1.68 0.51 11.32
C LYS A 105 0.50 1.35 10.82
N ILE A 106 -0.72 0.92 11.14
CA ILE A 106 -1.95 1.64 10.78
C ILE A 106 -1.96 3.08 11.29
N ALA A 107 -1.34 3.35 12.45
CA ALA A 107 -1.21 4.70 13.02
C ALA A 107 -0.53 5.71 12.08
N ASP A 108 0.28 5.23 11.13
CA ASP A 108 0.98 6.07 10.14
C ASP A 108 0.31 6.01 8.75
N ILE A 109 -0.89 5.45 8.62
CA ILE A 109 -1.53 5.15 7.32
C ILE A 109 -1.65 6.37 6.42
N ALA A 110 -2.02 7.53 6.98
CA ALA A 110 -2.12 8.78 6.25
C ALA A 110 -0.77 9.19 5.65
N SER A 111 0.37 8.91 6.30
CA SER A 111 1.68 9.16 5.72
C SER A 111 1.95 8.26 4.52
N TYR A 112 1.63 6.97 4.62
CA TYR A 112 1.87 6.04 3.53
C TYR A 112 0.95 6.31 2.33
N LEU A 113 -0.32 6.63 2.59
CA LEU A 113 -1.28 6.97 1.54
C LEU A 113 -0.86 8.25 0.77
N ARG A 114 -0.33 9.27 1.47
CA ARG A 114 0.22 10.47 0.80
C ARG A 114 1.34 10.12 -0.16
N GLU A 115 2.24 9.22 0.23
CA GLU A 115 3.33 8.76 -0.64
C GLU A 115 2.78 8.00 -1.86
N VAL A 116 1.83 7.08 -1.65
CA VAL A 116 1.16 6.33 -2.72
C VAL A 116 0.51 7.27 -3.73
N LEU A 117 -0.22 8.29 -3.26
CA LEU A 117 -0.87 9.29 -4.11
C LEU A 117 0.15 10.18 -4.86
N ALA A 118 1.27 10.54 -4.22
CA ALA A 118 2.30 11.35 -4.85
C ALA A 118 3.05 10.59 -5.95
N ILE A 119 3.23 9.27 -5.79
CA ILE A 119 3.91 8.42 -6.77
C ILE A 119 2.97 8.06 -7.92
N GLY A 120 1.69 7.79 -7.62
CA GLY A 120 0.72 7.29 -8.59
C GLY A 120 1.07 5.90 -9.09
N ASP A 121 0.95 5.66 -10.39
CA ASP A 121 1.21 4.36 -11.04
C ASP A 121 2.70 4.10 -11.37
N LYS A 122 3.61 5.01 -10.98
CA LYS A 122 5.05 4.95 -11.33
C LYS A 122 5.87 3.90 -10.56
N GLY A 123 5.20 2.93 -9.93
CA GLY A 123 5.80 1.83 -9.17
C GLY A 123 6.07 2.16 -7.69
N PRO A 124 6.74 1.28 -6.94
CA PRO A 124 6.94 1.39 -5.49
C PRO A 124 8.06 2.38 -5.08
N LYS A 125 8.14 3.56 -5.70
CA LYS A 125 9.25 4.55 -5.50
C LYS A 125 9.15 5.37 -4.20
N GLY A 126 8.51 4.84 -3.17
CA GLY A 126 8.20 5.59 -1.95
C GLY A 126 9.22 5.40 -0.83
N ARG A 127 9.23 6.35 0.11
CA ARG A 127 10.02 6.27 1.36
C ARG A 127 9.42 5.28 2.36
N TRP A 128 8.21 4.79 2.10
CA TRP A 128 7.53 3.78 2.91
C TRP A 128 8.43 2.56 3.18
N PHE A 129 9.20 2.10 2.18
CA PHE A 129 10.05 0.94 2.34
C PHE A 129 11.21 1.22 3.29
N GLU A 130 11.88 2.36 3.16
CA GLU A 130 12.96 2.77 4.08
C GLU A 130 12.45 2.95 5.52
N LYS A 131 11.22 3.45 5.69
CA LYS A 131 10.58 3.57 7.02
C LYS A 131 10.25 2.22 7.64
N LEU A 132 9.86 1.24 6.82
CA LEU A 132 9.41 -0.09 7.28
C LEU A 132 10.52 -1.15 7.26
N GLU A 133 11.63 -0.92 6.58
CA GLU A 133 12.76 -1.85 6.50
C GLU A 133 13.28 -2.28 7.88
N PRO A 134 13.50 -1.37 8.86
CA PRO A 134 13.88 -1.80 10.22
C PRO A 134 12.84 -2.69 10.91
N PHE A 135 11.56 -2.48 10.60
CA PHE A 135 10.49 -3.35 11.11
C PHE A 135 10.54 -4.72 10.43
N PHE A 136 10.74 -4.79 9.11
CA PHE A 136 10.88 -6.04 8.38
C PHE A 136 12.13 -6.82 8.78
N ASP A 137 13.26 -6.16 9.00
CA ASP A 137 14.49 -6.78 9.49
C ASP A 137 14.26 -7.46 10.85
N LYS A 138 13.56 -6.79 11.77
CA LYS A 138 13.19 -7.36 13.07
C LYS A 138 12.19 -8.49 12.94
N LYS A 139 11.19 -8.36 12.06
CA LYS A 139 10.09 -9.33 11.92
C LYS A 139 10.51 -10.60 11.17
N PHE A 140 11.27 -10.46 10.09
CA PHE A 140 11.65 -11.55 9.20
C PHE A 140 13.01 -12.15 9.52
N GLY A 141 13.86 -11.41 10.24
CA GLY A 141 15.17 -11.88 10.68
C GLY A 141 16.26 -11.73 9.61
N ILE A 142 17.48 -12.10 9.98
CA ILE A 142 18.69 -11.93 9.16
C ILE A 142 18.54 -12.72 7.84
N GLY A 143 18.87 -12.08 6.73
CA GLY A 143 18.90 -12.73 5.41
C GLY A 143 17.53 -12.89 4.74
N TRP A 144 16.47 -12.24 5.25
CA TRP A 144 15.12 -12.35 4.68
C TRP A 144 15.01 -11.93 3.19
N LYS A 145 15.97 -11.12 2.72
CA LYS A 145 16.10 -10.71 1.32
C LYS A 145 16.80 -11.74 0.41
N GLU A 146 17.54 -12.71 0.95
CA GLU A 146 18.40 -13.61 0.16
C GLU A 146 17.60 -14.44 -0.86
N LYS A 147 16.39 -14.89 -0.48
CA LYS A 147 15.51 -15.66 -1.37
C LYS A 147 15.11 -14.88 -2.65
N HIS A 148 15.04 -13.56 -2.56
CA HIS A 148 14.62 -12.66 -3.65
C HIS A 148 15.73 -11.66 -3.99
N LYS A 149 17.00 -12.05 -3.85
CA LYS A 149 18.16 -11.16 -3.97
C LYS A 149 18.18 -10.38 -5.29
N ASP A 150 17.87 -11.03 -6.41
CA ASP A 150 17.85 -10.37 -7.72
C ASP A 150 16.80 -9.26 -7.78
N PHE A 151 15.61 -9.51 -7.22
CA PHE A 151 14.56 -8.50 -7.10
C PHE A 151 15.01 -7.34 -6.22
N TRP A 152 15.64 -7.60 -5.06
CA TRP A 152 16.09 -6.53 -4.16
C TRP A 152 17.21 -5.69 -4.77
N ASN A 153 18.15 -6.31 -5.49
CA ASN A 153 19.19 -5.59 -6.22
C ASN A 153 18.58 -4.66 -7.29
N GLU A 154 17.58 -5.14 -8.03
CA GLU A 154 16.86 -4.32 -9.01
C GLU A 154 16.05 -3.21 -8.34
N TYR A 155 15.38 -3.53 -7.23
CA TYR A 155 14.60 -2.59 -6.45
C TYR A 155 15.46 -1.42 -5.97
N GLU A 156 16.60 -1.73 -5.35
CA GLU A 156 17.54 -0.73 -4.84
C GLU A 156 18.11 0.17 -5.95
N LYS A 157 18.35 -0.39 -7.14
CA LYS A 157 18.85 0.37 -8.29
C LYS A 157 17.82 1.33 -8.89
N ASN A 158 16.55 0.90 -8.96
CA ASN A 158 15.54 1.56 -9.78
C ASN A 158 14.52 2.39 -8.98
N TYR A 159 14.38 2.10 -7.68
CA TYR A 159 13.28 2.61 -6.84
C TYR A 159 13.74 3.21 -5.52
N ARG A 160 15.01 3.04 -5.11
CA ARG A 160 15.54 3.72 -3.93
C ARG A 160 15.69 5.21 -4.23
N VAL A 161 15.02 6.04 -3.44
CA VAL A 161 15.11 7.49 -3.57
C VAL A 161 16.51 7.90 -3.12
N GLU A 162 17.33 8.47 -4.03
CA GLU A 162 18.62 9.00 -3.61
C GLU A 162 18.44 10.19 -2.67
N LYS A 163 19.36 10.32 -1.70
CA LYS A 163 19.30 11.35 -0.66
C LYS A 163 19.15 12.79 -1.20
N ASP A 164 19.55 13.05 -2.45
CA ASP A 164 19.45 14.38 -3.07
C ASP A 164 18.04 14.74 -3.59
N GLU A 165 17.22 13.76 -3.99
CA GLU A 165 15.81 14.02 -4.35
C GLU A 165 14.94 14.31 -3.11
N LEU A 166 15.40 13.89 -1.92
CA LEU A 166 14.73 14.17 -0.63
C LEU A 166 14.57 15.66 -0.33
N SER A 167 15.49 16.49 -0.83
CA SER A 167 15.47 17.94 -0.62
C SER A 167 14.43 18.68 -1.48
N LYS A 168 13.95 18.04 -2.55
CA LYS A 168 12.96 18.60 -3.49
C LYS A 168 11.53 18.13 -3.21
N ILE A 169 11.38 17.11 -2.38
CA ILE A 169 10.10 16.54 -1.92
C ILE A 169 9.89 16.88 -0.41
N MET A 170 10.36 18.05 0.02
CA MET A 170 10.02 18.68 1.32
C MET A 170 9.59 20.12 1.07
#